data_AF-A0A941W089-F1
#
_entry.id   AF-A0A941W089-F1
#
_cell.length_a   1.000
_cell.length_b   1.000
_cell.length_c   1.000
_cell.angle_alpha   90.00
_cell.angle_beta   90.00
_cell.angle_gamma   90.00
#
_symmetry.space_group_name_H-M   'P 1'
#
loop_
_entity.id
_entity.type
_entity.pdbx_description
1 polymer ?
#
loop_
_entity_poly.entity_id
_entity_poly.type
_entity_poly.pdbx_seq_one_letter_code
_entity_poly.pdbx_strand_id
1 'polypeptide(L)'
;MLENIRKRDRKSVKILAVVTVISFVCCITLIVVAVHKPGSPEFCARCHSMEPSYNTWKETVFCSAECLDCHTHDGSGRTLSVEIQDSNCTNTGCHPVEELTSELSAYKEVFVFNHKTHLKEYPTNLKLRCIGCHSYMGREVEEGVEIKHFGIDEDACFVCHFIKGETPLPTTNDKKEVGDCSLCHKDVQIKIMIYEKEFDHLKYEKKLKVECTNCHFETIHRGNNVGKENCYYCHTNIPEGYEGACRMHKDHVAEHKVPCSPCHDDVSHKWGDEYIYNILPERDIDNKDKGLKKVSGMASVAGTGDVIINAKDKKHILGNEPYLLQREVYAGNGGRGVERSPDPMYLSTVNCTACHKDKDLAVDPMICNTCHEKGFDKTMAEQKEYITSMLDSLSDLLTESQKQGVPESLIDVARYNYDLIVKDGSFGVHNIKYVKDLINYSIQRLE
;
A
#
# COMPACT_ATOMS: atom_id res chain seq x y z
N MET A 1 52.52 -50.68 -56.37
CA MET A 1 51.78 -51.41 -55.30
C MET A 1 52.01 -50.80 -53.91
N LEU A 2 53.26 -50.47 -53.54
CA LEU A 2 53.62 -49.90 -52.22
C LEU A 2 53.06 -48.49 -51.93
N GLU A 3 52.97 -47.59 -52.90
CA GLU A 3 52.39 -46.25 -52.69
C GLU A 3 50.89 -46.27 -52.35
N ASN A 4 50.12 -47.17 -52.98
CA ASN A 4 48.69 -47.32 -52.70
C ASN A 4 48.44 -47.86 -51.28
N ILE A 5 49.35 -48.71 -50.76
CA ILE A 5 49.29 -49.21 -49.39
C ILE A 5 49.56 -48.07 -48.39
N ARG A 6 50.58 -47.23 -48.65
CA ARG A 6 50.96 -46.09 -47.81
C ARG A 6 49.92 -44.95 -47.80
N LYS A 7 49.23 -44.73 -48.93
CA LYS A 7 48.09 -43.79 -49.04
C LYS A 7 46.84 -44.30 -48.32
N ARG A 8 46.56 -45.62 -48.42
CA ARG A 8 45.46 -46.28 -47.72
C ARG A 8 45.66 -46.21 -46.21
N ASP A 9 46.88 -46.43 -45.74
CA ASP A 9 47.25 -46.36 -44.32
C ASP A 9 47.08 -44.95 -43.73
N ARG A 10 47.54 -43.91 -44.44
CA ARG A 10 47.34 -42.51 -44.04
C ARG A 10 45.85 -42.10 -44.05
N LYS A 11 45.03 -42.65 -44.95
CA LYS A 11 43.57 -42.42 -44.97
C LYS A 11 42.89 -43.12 -43.80
N SER A 12 43.28 -44.36 -43.49
CA SER A 12 42.78 -45.12 -42.34
C SER A 12 43.13 -44.44 -41.01
N VAL A 13 44.35 -43.91 -40.86
CA VAL A 13 44.78 -43.17 -39.65
C VAL A 13 43.96 -41.88 -39.48
N LYS A 14 43.69 -41.14 -40.57
CA LYS A 14 42.83 -39.94 -40.51
C LYS A 14 41.39 -40.28 -40.13
N ILE A 15 40.83 -41.35 -40.69
CA ILE A 15 39.47 -41.82 -40.34
C ILE A 15 39.42 -42.24 -38.88
N LEU A 16 40.40 -43.01 -38.41
CA LEU A 16 40.47 -43.45 -37.01
C LEU A 16 40.56 -42.26 -36.06
N ALA A 17 41.42 -41.28 -36.35
CA ALA A 17 41.54 -40.06 -35.55
C ALA A 17 40.22 -39.27 -35.47
N VAL A 18 39.52 -39.11 -36.60
CA VAL A 18 38.21 -38.44 -36.63
C VAL A 18 37.17 -39.21 -35.81
N VAL A 19 37.12 -40.53 -35.94
CA VAL A 19 36.19 -41.38 -35.16
C VAL A 19 36.49 -41.30 -33.67
N THR A 20 37.76 -41.29 -33.26
CA THR A 20 38.15 -41.14 -31.85
C THR A 20 37.74 -39.77 -31.30
N VAL A 21 37.93 -38.68 -32.06
CA VAL A 21 37.49 -37.34 -31.66
C VAL A 21 35.97 -37.27 -31.52
N ILE A 22 35.22 -37.80 -32.49
CA ILE A 22 33.75 -37.85 -32.43
C ILE A 22 33.28 -38.67 -31.22
N SER A 23 33.88 -39.84 -30.98
CA SER A 23 33.57 -40.67 -29.82
C SER A 23 33.85 -39.94 -28.50
N PHE A 24 34.96 -39.21 -28.42
CA PHE A 24 35.31 -38.43 -27.24
C PHE A 24 34.32 -37.29 -26.99
N VAL A 25 33.94 -36.55 -28.04
CA VAL A 25 32.90 -35.51 -27.97
C VAL A 25 31.57 -36.11 -27.54
N CYS A 26 31.14 -37.23 -28.14
CA CYS A 26 29.91 -37.93 -27.74
C CYS A 26 29.94 -38.36 -26.27
N CYS A 27 31.07 -38.91 -25.78
CA CYS A 27 31.22 -39.27 -24.37
C CYS A 27 31.10 -38.04 -23.45
N ILE A 28 31.77 -36.93 -23.77
CA ILE A 28 31.63 -35.69 -22.99
C ILE A 28 30.18 -35.21 -23.02
N THR A 29 29.53 -35.21 -24.18
CA THR A 29 28.14 -34.76 -24.33
C THR A 29 27.20 -35.62 -23.50
N LEU A 30 27.39 -36.95 -23.49
CA LEU A 30 26.62 -37.88 -22.66
C LEU A 30 26.81 -37.63 -21.17
N ILE A 31 28.05 -37.37 -20.73
CA ILE A 31 28.34 -37.04 -19.33
C ILE A 31 27.65 -35.73 -18.93
N VAL A 32 27.76 -34.68 -19.75
CA VAL A 32 27.12 -33.39 -19.48
C VAL A 32 25.60 -33.56 -19.37
N VAL A 33 24.97 -34.28 -20.31
CA VAL A 33 23.53 -34.56 -20.28
C VAL A 33 23.14 -35.38 -19.05
N ALA A 34 23.91 -36.40 -18.68
CA ALA A 34 23.61 -37.23 -17.52
C ALA A 34 23.69 -36.46 -16.20
N VAL A 35 24.57 -35.46 -16.10
CA VAL A 35 24.76 -34.64 -14.90
C VAL A 35 23.72 -33.51 -14.79
N HIS A 36 23.43 -32.78 -15.87
CA HIS A 36 22.59 -31.57 -15.80
C HIS A 36 21.10 -31.86 -16.00
N LYS A 37 20.75 -32.86 -16.81
CA LYS A 37 19.34 -33.15 -17.12
C LYS A 37 18.48 -33.44 -15.89
N PRO A 38 18.96 -34.14 -14.85
CA PRO A 38 18.16 -34.38 -13.63
C PRO A 38 17.74 -33.12 -12.86
N GLY A 39 18.46 -32.00 -12.99
CA GLY A 39 18.13 -30.72 -12.35
C GLY A 39 17.17 -29.84 -13.15
N SER A 40 16.95 -30.17 -14.43
CA SER A 40 16.18 -29.35 -15.35
C SER A 40 14.66 -29.36 -15.05
N PRO A 41 13.97 -28.22 -15.21
CA PRO A 41 12.51 -28.14 -15.13
C PRO A 41 11.81 -29.14 -16.06
N GLU A 42 12.34 -29.36 -17.27
CA GLU A 42 11.79 -30.31 -18.25
C GLU A 42 11.87 -31.75 -17.76
N PHE A 43 12.88 -32.10 -16.97
CA PHE A 43 13.00 -33.41 -16.37
C PHE A 43 11.99 -33.58 -15.22
N CYS A 44 11.87 -32.58 -14.34
CA CYS A 44 10.89 -32.57 -13.25
C CYS A 44 9.45 -32.62 -13.78
N ALA A 45 9.15 -31.87 -14.86
CA ALA A 45 7.84 -31.78 -15.49
C ALA A 45 7.31 -33.11 -16.05
N ARG A 46 8.18 -34.13 -16.20
CA ARG A 46 7.76 -35.48 -16.61
C ARG A 46 6.96 -36.19 -15.52
N CYS A 47 7.11 -35.78 -14.26
CA CYS A 47 6.45 -36.38 -13.10
C CYS A 47 5.68 -35.36 -12.26
N HIS A 48 6.06 -34.08 -12.28
CA HIS A 48 5.50 -33.02 -11.44
C HIS A 48 4.88 -31.89 -12.25
N SER A 49 3.82 -31.26 -11.73
CA SER A 49 3.23 -30.06 -12.33
C SER A 49 4.01 -28.82 -11.91
N MET A 50 5.10 -28.53 -12.62
CA MET A 50 6.04 -27.43 -12.29
C MET A 50 5.87 -26.18 -13.13
N GLU A 51 5.08 -26.22 -14.20
CA GLU A 51 5.02 -25.16 -15.21
C GLU A 51 4.66 -23.76 -14.64
N PRO A 52 3.65 -23.59 -13.75
CA PRO A 52 3.36 -22.27 -13.17
C PRO A 52 4.51 -21.74 -12.30
N SER A 53 5.10 -22.61 -11.47
CA SER A 53 6.23 -22.26 -10.61
C SER A 53 7.47 -21.91 -11.44
N TYR A 54 7.74 -22.65 -12.50
CA TYR A 54 8.88 -22.42 -13.38
C TYR A 54 8.75 -21.13 -14.18
N ASN A 55 7.58 -20.87 -14.77
CA ASN A 55 7.37 -19.69 -15.60
C ASN A 55 7.58 -18.41 -14.79
N THR A 56 6.99 -18.37 -13.59
CA THR A 56 7.11 -17.21 -12.70
C THR A 56 8.51 -17.10 -12.08
N TRP A 57 9.17 -18.22 -11.78
CA TRP A 57 10.57 -18.25 -11.37
C TRP A 57 11.50 -17.65 -12.43
N LYS A 58 11.31 -18.03 -13.69
CA LYS A 58 12.13 -17.56 -14.82
C LYS A 58 12.00 -16.05 -15.03
N GLU A 59 10.88 -15.47 -14.64
CA GLU A 59 10.61 -14.03 -14.74
C GLU A 59 11.12 -13.24 -13.53
N THR A 60 11.32 -13.89 -12.37
CA THR A 60 11.70 -13.19 -11.13
C THR A 60 13.13 -13.47 -10.65
N VAL A 61 13.75 -14.57 -11.09
CA VAL A 61 15.13 -14.93 -10.72
C VAL A 61 16.06 -14.66 -11.90
N PHE A 62 16.94 -13.66 -11.72
CA PHE A 62 17.83 -13.17 -12.79
C PHE A 62 19.25 -13.72 -12.75
N CYS A 63 19.59 -14.59 -11.79
CA CYS A 63 20.87 -15.28 -11.77
C CYS A 63 20.79 -16.64 -12.49
N SER A 64 21.94 -17.24 -12.79
CA SER A 64 22.02 -18.52 -13.49
C SER A 64 21.72 -19.74 -12.61
N ALA A 65 20.86 -19.58 -11.59
CA ALA A 65 20.48 -20.66 -10.70
C ALA A 65 19.57 -21.67 -11.41
N GLU A 66 19.61 -22.93 -10.98
CA GLU A 66 18.63 -23.97 -11.26
C GLU A 66 17.82 -24.27 -9.98
N CYS A 67 16.75 -25.07 -10.11
CA CYS A 67 15.88 -25.41 -8.98
C CYS A 67 16.65 -26.03 -7.80
N LEU A 68 17.65 -26.87 -8.10
CA LEU A 68 18.45 -27.58 -7.09
C LEU A 68 19.58 -26.74 -6.48
N ASP A 69 19.87 -25.56 -7.04
CA ASP A 69 20.80 -24.62 -6.42
C ASP A 69 20.18 -23.95 -5.20
N CYS A 70 18.84 -23.83 -5.18
CA CYS A 70 18.09 -23.29 -4.04
C CYS A 70 17.48 -24.38 -3.17
N HIS A 71 16.91 -25.42 -3.78
CA HIS A 71 16.17 -26.46 -3.09
C HIS A 71 16.97 -27.77 -2.97
N THR A 72 16.81 -28.46 -1.84
CA THR A 72 17.29 -29.83 -1.67
C THR A 72 16.16 -30.83 -1.87
N HIS A 73 16.48 -32.11 -2.13
CA HIS A 73 15.47 -33.17 -2.03
C HIS A 73 15.10 -33.40 -0.56
N ASP A 74 13.81 -33.57 -0.29
CA ASP A 74 13.29 -33.84 1.05
C ASP A 74 13.41 -35.33 1.47
N GLY A 75 14.07 -36.16 0.65
CA GLY A 75 14.22 -37.59 0.85
C GLY A 75 13.02 -38.44 0.43
N SER A 76 11.89 -37.84 0.04
CA SER A 76 10.71 -38.55 -0.49
C SER A 76 10.86 -38.96 -1.96
N GLY A 77 11.79 -38.31 -2.68
CA GLY A 77 11.95 -38.44 -4.12
C GLY A 77 10.78 -37.87 -4.94
N ARG A 78 9.85 -37.14 -4.30
CA ARG A 78 8.64 -36.57 -4.91
C ARG A 78 8.54 -35.06 -4.75
N THR A 79 9.20 -34.50 -3.76
CA THR A 79 9.11 -33.08 -3.46
C THR A 79 10.49 -32.51 -3.15
N LEU A 80 10.58 -31.20 -3.33
CA LEU A 80 11.73 -30.43 -2.93
C LEU A 80 11.47 -29.86 -1.53
N SER A 81 12.52 -29.77 -0.73
CA SER A 81 12.50 -29.07 0.53
C SER A 81 12.10 -27.62 0.29
N VAL A 82 11.11 -27.14 1.03
CA VAL A 82 10.71 -25.73 1.04
C VAL A 82 11.73 -24.86 1.79
N GLU A 83 12.56 -25.46 2.64
CA GLU A 83 13.59 -24.76 3.37
C GLU A 83 14.80 -24.50 2.46
N ILE A 84 15.13 -23.21 2.26
CA ILE A 84 16.25 -22.74 1.43
C ILE A 84 17.35 -22.20 2.34
N GLN A 85 18.62 -22.57 2.17
CA GLN A 85 19.72 -22.01 2.96
C GLN A 85 20.16 -20.63 2.43
N ASP A 86 20.50 -19.68 3.31
CA ASP A 86 20.96 -18.34 2.89
C ASP A 86 22.21 -18.41 2.01
N SER A 87 23.08 -19.40 2.23
CA SER A 87 24.26 -19.66 1.39
C SER A 87 23.90 -19.96 -0.07
N ASN A 88 22.68 -20.44 -0.32
CA ASN A 88 22.19 -20.70 -1.66
C ASN A 88 21.82 -19.39 -2.36
N CYS A 89 21.36 -18.38 -1.61
CA CYS A 89 21.14 -17.03 -2.13
C CYS A 89 22.46 -16.28 -2.31
N THR A 90 23.37 -16.44 -1.34
CA THR A 90 24.57 -15.61 -1.24
C THR A 90 25.82 -16.16 -1.93
N ASN A 91 25.61 -17.07 -2.87
CA ASN A 91 26.69 -17.65 -3.67
C ASN A 91 27.22 -16.64 -4.70
N THR A 92 28.43 -16.87 -5.22
CA THR A 92 29.10 -15.97 -6.18
C THR A 92 28.40 -15.87 -7.54
N GLY A 93 27.50 -16.79 -7.87
CA GLY A 93 26.69 -16.79 -9.08
C GLY A 93 25.36 -16.04 -8.97
N CYS A 94 24.93 -15.65 -7.76
CA CYS A 94 23.71 -14.87 -7.53
C CYS A 94 24.02 -13.56 -6.76
N HIS A 95 24.11 -13.59 -5.43
CA HIS A 95 24.27 -12.38 -4.62
C HIS A 95 25.44 -12.45 -3.61
N PRO A 96 26.66 -12.02 -3.97
CA PRO A 96 27.77 -11.96 -3.02
C PRO A 96 27.40 -11.15 -1.76
N VAL A 97 27.63 -11.70 -0.56
CA VAL A 97 27.23 -11.07 0.72
C VAL A 97 27.86 -9.69 0.89
N GLU A 98 29.12 -9.55 0.48
CA GLU A 98 29.88 -8.30 0.59
C GLU A 98 29.26 -7.19 -0.27
N GLU A 99 28.77 -7.51 -1.46
CA GLU A 99 28.06 -6.56 -2.33
C GLU A 99 26.71 -6.19 -1.73
N LEU A 100 25.91 -7.19 -1.34
CA LEU A 100 24.60 -6.97 -0.71
C LEU A 100 24.64 -6.07 0.53
N THR A 101 25.69 -6.21 1.34
CA THR A 101 25.82 -5.48 2.62
C THR A 101 26.58 -4.16 2.50
N SER A 102 27.23 -3.89 1.37
CA SER A 102 27.89 -2.61 1.10
C SER A 102 27.03 -1.66 0.28
N GLU A 103 26.13 -2.19 -0.55
CA GLU A 103 25.25 -1.39 -1.39
C GLU A 103 23.92 -1.05 -0.73
N LEU A 104 23.36 0.08 -1.17
CA LEU A 104 22.04 0.56 -0.82
C LEU A 104 21.10 0.25 -1.98
N SER A 105 20.07 -0.55 -1.73
CA SER A 105 19.13 -1.00 -2.77
C SER A 105 17.94 -0.05 -2.84
N ALA A 106 17.62 0.48 -4.02
CA ALA A 106 16.39 1.23 -4.20
C ALA A 106 15.20 0.27 -4.35
N TYR A 107 14.15 0.44 -3.56
CA TYR A 107 12.92 -0.34 -3.68
C TYR A 107 11.80 0.50 -4.28
N LYS A 108 11.25 0.07 -5.42
CA LYS A 108 10.16 0.73 -6.19
C LYS A 108 10.38 2.25 -6.43
N GLU A 109 11.63 2.72 -6.39
CA GLU A 109 12.01 4.14 -6.34
C GLU A 109 11.45 4.94 -5.14
N VAL A 110 10.79 4.26 -4.19
CA VAL A 110 10.14 4.89 -3.03
C VAL A 110 11.15 5.11 -1.91
N PHE A 111 11.93 4.09 -1.56
CA PHE A 111 12.96 4.19 -0.51
C PHE A 111 14.22 3.41 -0.82
N VAL A 112 15.19 3.57 0.09
CA VAL A 112 16.48 2.92 0.03
C VAL A 112 16.57 1.92 1.17
N PHE A 113 16.82 0.67 0.83
CA PHE A 113 16.96 -0.45 1.74
C PHE A 113 18.43 -0.81 1.96
N ASN A 114 18.76 -1.26 3.17
CA ASN A 114 20.10 -1.66 3.55
C ASN A 114 20.09 -3.05 4.19
N HIS A 115 20.64 -4.06 3.51
CA HIS A 115 20.70 -5.42 4.05
C HIS A 115 21.56 -5.51 5.32
N LYS A 116 22.64 -4.73 5.42
CA LYS A 116 23.55 -4.76 6.59
C LYS A 116 22.86 -4.37 7.89
N THR A 117 21.86 -3.48 7.83
CA THR A 117 21.10 -3.15 9.04
C THR A 117 20.12 -4.24 9.41
N HIS A 118 19.61 -5.00 8.42
CA HIS A 118 18.57 -6.03 8.55
C HIS A 118 19.09 -7.45 8.83
N LEU A 119 20.33 -7.76 8.46
CA LEU A 119 20.95 -9.08 8.72
C LEU A 119 21.59 -9.21 10.11
N LYS A 120 21.22 -8.32 11.04
CA LYS A 120 21.68 -8.36 12.44
C LYS A 120 20.74 -9.23 13.28
N GLU A 121 21.18 -9.50 14.50
CA GLU A 121 20.33 -10.09 15.52
C GLU A 121 19.56 -9.00 16.27
N TYR A 122 18.28 -9.26 16.49
CA TYR A 122 17.32 -8.36 17.10
C TYR A 122 16.80 -8.91 18.43
N PRO A 123 16.11 -8.09 19.25
CA PRO A 123 15.41 -8.58 20.43
C PRO A 123 14.53 -9.80 20.11
N THR A 124 14.25 -10.61 21.13
CA THR A 124 13.50 -11.87 20.99
C THR A 124 14.20 -12.97 20.17
N ASN A 125 15.53 -12.97 20.11
CA ASN A 125 16.33 -13.92 19.31
C ASN A 125 15.94 -13.92 17.81
N LEU A 126 15.41 -12.80 17.33
CA LEU A 126 15.02 -12.68 15.93
C LEU A 126 16.29 -12.44 15.10
N LYS A 127 16.61 -13.42 14.26
CA LYS A 127 17.63 -13.29 13.23
C LYS A 127 16.96 -13.44 11.88
N LEU A 128 16.89 -12.34 11.13
CA LEU A 128 16.30 -12.35 9.80
C LEU A 128 17.13 -13.24 8.85
N ARG A 129 16.41 -13.95 8.00
CA ARG A 129 16.94 -14.82 6.94
C ARG A 129 16.45 -14.28 5.61
N CYS A 130 17.13 -14.60 4.51
CA CYS A 130 16.76 -14.12 3.18
C CYS A 130 15.28 -14.39 2.87
N ILE A 131 14.80 -15.60 3.15
CA ILE A 131 13.41 -16.00 2.86
C ILE A 131 12.35 -15.49 3.84
N GLY A 132 12.77 -14.77 4.87
CA GLY A 132 11.85 -14.02 5.73
C GLY A 132 11.22 -12.82 5.01
N CYS A 133 11.95 -12.22 4.07
CA CYS A 133 11.46 -11.13 3.22
C CYS A 133 11.33 -11.54 1.75
N HIS A 134 12.16 -12.48 1.28
CA HIS A 134 12.13 -12.97 -0.09
C HIS A 134 11.43 -14.32 -0.18
N SER A 135 10.13 -14.31 -0.43
CA SER A 135 9.30 -15.52 -0.34
C SER A 135 8.49 -15.75 -1.62
N TYR A 136 7.79 -16.89 -1.63
CA TYR A 136 6.80 -17.18 -2.64
C TYR A 136 5.59 -16.25 -2.47
N MET A 137 5.26 -15.49 -3.52
CA MET A 137 4.15 -14.53 -3.51
C MET A 137 2.98 -15.11 -4.31
N GLY A 138 1.93 -15.58 -3.65
CA GLY A 138 0.78 -16.13 -4.38
C GLY A 138 -0.13 -17.01 -3.54
N ARG A 139 -0.58 -16.51 -2.39
CA ARG A 139 -1.51 -17.25 -1.52
C ARG A 139 -2.98 -17.00 -1.82
N GLU A 140 -3.31 -15.93 -2.55
CA GLU A 140 -4.71 -15.59 -2.85
C GLU A 140 -4.95 -15.53 -4.36
N VAL A 141 -5.91 -16.34 -4.82
CA VAL A 141 -6.49 -16.25 -6.16
C VAL A 141 -7.52 -15.12 -6.14
N GLU A 142 -7.09 -13.90 -5.85
CA GLU A 142 -7.88 -12.72 -6.18
C GLU A 142 -7.67 -12.39 -7.66
N GLU A 143 -8.76 -12.09 -8.38
CA GLU A 143 -8.70 -11.73 -9.80
C GLU A 143 -7.69 -10.60 -10.03
N GLY A 144 -6.58 -10.89 -10.71
CA GLY A 144 -5.56 -9.91 -11.07
C GLY A 144 -4.26 -9.96 -10.24
N VAL A 145 -4.15 -10.82 -9.23
CA VAL A 145 -2.88 -11.00 -8.49
C VAL A 145 -1.96 -11.98 -9.23
N GLU A 146 -0.84 -11.46 -9.74
CA GLU A 146 0.19 -12.25 -10.43
C GLU A 146 0.97 -13.08 -9.41
N ILE A 147 0.81 -14.41 -9.46
CA ILE A 147 1.60 -15.36 -8.67
C ILE A 147 3.06 -15.25 -9.09
N LYS A 148 3.97 -15.10 -8.12
CA LYS A 148 5.42 -15.06 -8.32
C LYS A 148 6.08 -16.13 -7.47
N HIS A 149 6.85 -17.00 -8.12
CA HIS A 149 7.59 -18.04 -7.42
C HIS A 149 8.55 -17.48 -6.36
N PHE A 150 9.13 -16.31 -6.64
CA PHE A 150 10.03 -15.63 -5.72
C PHE A 150 9.90 -14.12 -5.90
N GLY A 151 9.76 -13.39 -4.80
CA GLY A 151 9.70 -11.94 -4.80
C GLY A 151 9.83 -11.39 -3.38
N ILE A 152 9.60 -10.10 -3.20
CA ILE A 152 9.66 -9.44 -1.89
C ILE A 152 8.26 -9.42 -1.28
N ASP A 153 8.10 -10.09 -0.15
CA ASP A 153 6.89 -10.04 0.68
C ASP A 153 6.84 -8.71 1.43
N GLU A 154 5.98 -7.80 0.97
CA GLU A 154 5.85 -6.45 1.56
C GLU A 154 5.31 -6.51 2.99
N ASP A 155 4.51 -7.54 3.30
CA ASP A 155 3.92 -7.73 4.62
C ASP A 155 5.01 -7.99 5.67
N ALA A 156 6.13 -8.61 5.27
CA ALA A 156 7.28 -8.79 6.15
C ALA A 156 7.84 -7.46 6.68
N CYS A 157 7.77 -6.39 5.87
CA CYS A 157 8.19 -5.05 6.29
C CYS A 157 7.21 -4.50 7.34
N PHE A 158 5.91 -4.59 7.07
CA PHE A 158 4.85 -4.07 7.94
C PHE A 158 4.77 -4.81 9.28
N VAL A 159 4.95 -6.13 9.26
CA VAL A 159 4.98 -6.98 10.45
C VAL A 159 6.05 -6.55 11.43
N CYS A 160 7.19 -6.01 10.99
CA CYS A 160 8.26 -5.54 11.88
C CYS A 160 8.15 -4.05 12.19
N HIS A 161 7.89 -3.22 11.18
CA HIS A 161 7.95 -1.77 11.31
C HIS A 161 6.67 -1.16 11.90
N PHE A 162 5.53 -1.86 11.86
CA PHE A 162 4.26 -1.40 12.45
C PHE A 162 3.84 -2.18 13.70
N ILE A 163 4.74 -2.94 14.34
CA ILE A 163 4.47 -3.57 15.64
C ILE A 163 4.13 -2.51 16.69
N LYS A 164 3.04 -2.73 17.42
CA LYS A 164 2.74 -1.95 18.62
C LYS A 164 3.20 -2.72 19.86
N GLY A 165 4.39 -2.40 20.36
CA GLY A 165 4.89 -2.86 21.66
C GLY A 165 4.79 -1.76 22.72
N GLU A 166 4.96 -2.12 24.00
CA GLU A 166 5.11 -1.15 25.11
C GLU A 166 6.36 -0.27 24.94
N THR A 167 7.35 -0.75 24.17
CA THR A 167 8.54 0.00 23.78
C THR A 167 8.69 -0.03 22.26
N PRO A 168 8.65 1.13 21.58
CA PRO A 168 8.96 1.21 20.15
C PRO A 168 10.39 0.73 19.88
N LEU A 169 10.57 -0.05 18.81
CA LEU A 169 11.92 -0.40 18.35
C LEU A 169 12.56 0.86 17.72
N PRO A 170 13.72 1.32 18.22
CA PRO A 170 14.41 2.42 17.59
C PRO A 170 15.20 1.96 16.36
N THR A 171 15.38 2.87 15.42
CA THR A 171 16.36 2.71 14.34
C THR A 171 17.77 2.57 14.92
N THR A 172 18.71 2.00 14.14
CA THR A 172 20.11 1.77 14.57
C THR A 172 20.90 3.01 15.05
N ASN A 173 20.37 4.21 14.86
CA ASN A 173 20.96 5.47 15.34
C ASN A 173 20.18 6.08 16.52
N ASP A 174 19.19 5.37 17.07
CA ASP A 174 18.31 5.74 18.20
C ASP A 174 17.57 7.09 18.07
N LYS A 175 17.41 7.59 16.84
CA LYS A 175 16.80 8.91 16.57
C LYS A 175 15.33 8.88 16.18
N LYS A 176 14.85 7.72 15.72
CA LYS A 176 13.50 7.53 15.16
C LYS A 176 13.00 6.13 15.48
N GLU A 177 11.70 5.99 15.62
CA GLU A 177 11.03 4.69 15.64
C GLU A 177 11.15 4.01 14.28
N VAL A 178 11.23 2.68 14.24
CA VAL A 178 11.32 1.93 12.99
C VAL A 178 10.09 2.09 12.09
N GLY A 179 8.93 2.45 12.65
CA GLY A 179 7.69 2.68 11.91
C GLY A 179 7.52 4.09 11.33
N ASP A 180 8.53 4.96 11.46
CA ASP A 180 8.47 6.33 10.96
C ASP A 180 8.32 6.35 9.43
N CYS A 181 7.30 7.06 8.94
CA CYS A 181 6.93 7.10 7.53
C CYS A 181 8.10 7.58 6.64
N SER A 182 8.93 8.50 7.14
CA SER A 182 10.08 9.06 6.40
C SER A 182 11.23 8.09 6.19
N LEU A 183 11.20 6.90 6.82
CA LEU A 183 12.16 5.83 6.56
C LEU A 183 11.88 5.14 5.22
N CYS A 184 10.59 5.07 4.83
CA CYS A 184 10.12 4.40 3.62
C CYS A 184 9.53 5.36 2.58
N HIS A 185 9.19 6.60 2.94
CA HIS A 185 8.67 7.60 2.02
C HIS A 185 9.64 8.78 1.89
N LYS A 186 9.88 9.20 0.64
CA LYS A 186 10.64 10.41 0.32
C LYS A 186 9.78 11.66 0.47
N ASP A 187 10.44 12.79 0.67
CA ASP A 187 9.81 14.11 0.72
C ASP A 187 8.93 14.36 -0.51
N VAL A 188 7.67 14.71 -0.25
CA VAL A 188 6.68 15.02 -1.29
C VAL A 188 6.69 16.51 -1.57
N GLN A 189 7.20 16.91 -2.74
CA GLN A 189 7.30 18.32 -3.14
C GLN A 189 6.09 18.76 -3.96
N ILE A 190 4.91 18.71 -3.33
CA ILE A 190 3.65 19.09 -3.97
C ILE A 190 3.23 20.49 -3.53
N LYS A 191 2.91 21.33 -4.53
CA LYS A 191 2.27 22.64 -4.37
C LYS A 191 0.99 22.66 -5.18
N ILE A 192 -0.13 22.99 -4.55
CA ILE A 192 -1.46 23.03 -5.18
C ILE A 192 -2.13 24.35 -4.79
N MET A 193 -2.87 24.95 -5.72
CA MET A 193 -3.71 26.12 -5.44
C MET A 193 -5.13 25.68 -5.10
N ILE A 194 -5.62 26.06 -3.94
CA ILE A 194 -6.99 25.80 -3.47
C ILE A 194 -7.64 27.15 -3.15
N TYR A 195 -8.60 27.59 -3.97
CA TYR A 195 -9.29 28.89 -3.84
C TYR A 195 -8.35 30.05 -3.52
N GLU A 196 -7.37 30.28 -4.39
CA GLU A 196 -6.37 31.36 -4.29
C GLU A 196 -5.35 31.22 -3.13
N LYS A 197 -5.46 30.16 -2.32
CA LYS A 197 -4.45 29.83 -1.31
C LYS A 197 -3.53 28.72 -1.81
N GLU A 198 -2.23 28.92 -1.62
CA GLU A 198 -1.22 27.89 -1.91
C GLU A 198 -1.15 26.89 -0.76
N PHE A 199 -1.42 25.62 -1.08
CA PHE A 199 -1.06 24.48 -0.25
C PHE A 199 0.35 24.01 -0.66
N ASP A 200 1.28 24.01 0.28
CA ASP A 200 2.68 23.56 0.09
C ASP A 200 2.99 22.45 1.09
N HIS A 201 3.07 21.20 0.61
CA HIS A 201 3.27 20.02 1.46
C HIS A 201 4.54 20.16 2.33
N LEU A 202 5.65 20.63 1.76
CA LEU A 202 6.92 20.80 2.48
C LEU A 202 6.83 21.84 3.59
N LYS A 203 5.99 22.87 3.41
CA LYS A 203 5.74 23.87 4.47
C LYS A 203 5.10 23.19 5.69
N TYR A 204 4.08 22.36 5.48
CA TYR A 204 3.40 21.65 6.56
C TYR A 204 4.32 20.63 7.25
N GLU A 205 5.00 19.81 6.45
CA GLU A 205 5.92 18.76 6.95
C GLU A 205 7.14 19.37 7.66
N LYS A 206 7.87 20.29 7.02
CA LYS A 206 9.19 20.72 7.49
C LYS A 206 9.17 21.95 8.38
N LYS A 207 8.31 22.93 8.07
CA LYS A 207 8.25 24.20 8.81
C LYS A 207 7.27 24.13 9.98
N LEU A 208 6.06 23.62 9.74
CA LEU A 208 5.02 23.53 10.76
C LEU A 208 5.11 22.24 11.60
N LYS A 209 5.88 21.24 11.14
CA LYS A 209 6.05 19.94 11.83
C LYS A 209 4.73 19.21 12.03
N VAL A 210 3.85 19.29 11.04
CA VAL A 210 2.58 18.56 11.07
C VAL A 210 2.86 17.08 10.82
N GLU A 211 2.38 16.22 11.71
CA GLU A 211 2.50 14.76 11.58
C GLU A 211 1.78 14.25 10.33
N CYS A 212 2.36 13.25 9.67
CA CYS A 212 1.82 12.67 8.43
C CYS A 212 0.37 12.18 8.63
N THR A 213 0.09 11.56 9.78
CA THR A 213 -1.21 10.99 10.13
C THR A 213 -2.30 12.04 10.41
N ASN A 214 -1.96 13.33 10.43
CA ASN A 214 -2.95 14.41 10.50
C ASN A 214 -3.59 14.74 9.14
N CYS A 215 -3.06 14.19 8.04
CA CYS A 215 -3.65 14.30 6.71
C CYS A 215 -3.77 12.93 6.01
N HIS A 216 -2.86 12.02 6.30
CA HIS A 216 -2.81 10.65 5.78
C HIS A 216 -3.46 9.69 6.78
N PHE A 217 -4.78 9.78 6.89
CA PHE A 217 -5.56 9.03 7.87
C PHE A 217 -5.67 7.55 7.52
N GLU A 218 -5.74 6.72 8.56
CA GLU A 218 -6.05 5.28 8.45
C GLU A 218 -5.17 4.55 7.42
N THR A 219 -3.93 5.03 7.22
CA THR A 219 -3.02 4.44 6.21
C THR A 219 -2.46 3.09 6.66
N ILE A 220 -2.62 2.71 7.93
CA ILE A 220 -2.13 1.45 8.49
C ILE A 220 -3.29 0.77 9.21
N HIS A 221 -3.82 -0.29 8.61
CA HIS A 221 -4.83 -1.15 9.20
C HIS A 221 -4.15 -2.43 9.70
N ARG A 222 -4.29 -2.73 10.98
CA ARG A 222 -3.58 -3.85 11.61
C ARG A 222 -4.56 -4.93 12.03
N GLY A 223 -4.22 -6.19 11.76
CA GLY A 223 -4.81 -7.35 12.43
C GLY A 223 -4.35 -7.50 13.90
N ASN A 224 -4.78 -8.58 14.55
CA ASN A 224 -4.49 -8.89 15.94
C ASN A 224 -3.14 -9.62 16.10
N ASN A 225 -2.00 -8.95 15.98
CA ASN A 225 -0.66 -9.52 16.22
C ASN A 225 -0.45 -10.95 15.64
N VAL A 226 -0.65 -11.99 16.46
CA VAL A 226 -0.52 -13.42 16.12
C VAL A 226 -1.75 -14.15 16.69
N GLY A 227 -2.69 -14.51 15.82
CA GLY A 227 -3.85 -15.35 16.17
C GLY A 227 -3.47 -16.81 16.47
N LYS A 228 -4.24 -17.50 17.33
CA LYS A 228 -4.02 -18.94 17.61
C LYS A 228 -4.31 -19.80 16.39
N GLU A 229 -5.23 -19.36 15.55
CA GLU A 229 -5.63 -19.94 14.27
C GLU A 229 -4.44 -20.09 13.31
N ASN A 230 -3.50 -19.14 13.32
CA ASN A 230 -2.33 -19.13 12.44
C ASN A 230 -1.41 -20.32 12.70
N CYS A 231 -1.30 -20.75 13.96
CA CYS A 231 -0.51 -21.92 14.35
C CYS A 231 -1.03 -23.22 13.71
N TYR A 232 -2.35 -23.32 13.51
CA TYR A 232 -2.99 -24.51 12.96
C TYR A 232 -2.81 -24.67 11.45
N TYR A 233 -2.21 -23.69 10.78
CA TYR A 233 -1.83 -23.82 9.37
C TYR A 233 -0.81 -24.95 9.17
N CYS A 234 0.10 -25.14 10.13
CA CYS A 234 1.14 -26.17 10.09
C CYS A 234 1.00 -27.21 11.21
N HIS A 235 0.53 -26.80 12.39
CA HIS A 235 0.53 -27.65 13.58
C HIS A 235 -0.86 -28.22 13.87
N THR A 236 -0.96 -29.54 14.01
CA THR A 236 -2.23 -30.17 14.45
C THR A 236 -2.46 -30.05 15.96
N ASN A 237 -1.40 -29.80 16.73
CA ASN A 237 -1.45 -29.54 18.17
C ASN A 237 -0.35 -28.54 18.56
N ILE A 238 -0.67 -27.59 19.44
CA ILE A 238 0.26 -26.54 19.87
C ILE A 238 0.74 -26.87 21.28
N PRO A 239 2.05 -27.12 21.50
CA PRO A 239 2.56 -27.42 22.84
C PRO A 239 2.44 -26.21 23.78
N GLU A 240 2.09 -26.43 25.06
CA GLU A 240 1.95 -25.35 26.07
C GLU A 240 3.23 -24.53 26.27
N GLY A 241 4.41 -25.10 26.00
CA GLY A 241 5.71 -24.43 26.14
C GLY A 241 6.10 -23.47 25.01
N TYR A 242 5.16 -23.13 24.11
CA TYR A 242 5.35 -22.24 22.97
C TYR A 242 4.76 -20.83 23.18
N GLU A 243 4.61 -20.39 24.42
CA GLU A 243 4.21 -19.02 24.73
C GLU A 243 5.39 -18.03 24.58
N GLY A 244 5.17 -16.96 23.79
CA GLY A 244 6.09 -15.83 23.66
C GLY A 244 7.01 -15.85 22.42
N ALA A 245 7.38 -14.65 21.97
CA ALA A 245 8.09 -14.45 20.70
C ALA A 245 9.50 -15.06 20.65
N CYS A 246 10.24 -15.08 21.78
CA CYS A 246 11.65 -15.49 21.80
C CYS A 246 11.91 -16.90 21.27
N ARG A 247 11.03 -17.84 21.65
CA ARG A 247 11.14 -19.22 21.19
C ARG A 247 10.57 -19.38 19.79
N MET A 248 9.48 -18.68 19.46
CA MET A 248 8.88 -18.74 18.14
C MET A 248 9.87 -18.30 17.06
N HIS A 249 10.48 -17.13 17.25
CA HIS A 249 11.45 -16.59 16.29
C HIS A 249 12.70 -17.44 16.17
N LYS A 250 13.21 -17.98 17.28
CA LYS A 250 14.38 -18.85 17.24
C LYS A 250 14.10 -20.12 16.44
N ASP A 251 13.11 -20.90 16.87
CA ASP A 251 12.85 -22.23 16.34
C ASP A 251 12.30 -22.11 14.89
N HIS A 252 11.33 -21.22 14.64
CA HIS A 252 10.70 -21.13 13.32
C HIS A 252 11.46 -20.24 12.34
N VAL A 253 11.89 -19.03 12.74
CA VAL A 253 12.47 -18.05 11.79
C VAL A 253 13.99 -18.24 11.65
N ALA A 254 14.73 -18.28 12.76
CA ALA A 254 16.19 -18.30 12.72
C ALA A 254 16.74 -19.68 12.29
N GLU A 255 16.18 -20.76 12.82
CA GLU A 255 16.61 -22.14 12.59
C GLU A 255 15.95 -22.77 11.35
N HIS A 256 14.62 -22.61 11.19
CA HIS A 256 13.85 -23.26 10.13
C HIS A 256 13.30 -22.33 9.04
N LYS A 257 13.60 -21.02 9.12
CA LYS A 257 13.35 -20.02 8.06
C LYS A 257 11.90 -19.90 7.61
N VAL A 258 10.96 -20.09 8.52
CA VAL A 258 9.54 -19.84 8.27
C VAL A 258 9.33 -18.33 8.07
N PRO A 259 8.61 -17.89 7.02
CA PRO A 259 8.31 -16.48 6.79
C PRO A 259 7.38 -15.92 7.86
N CYS A 260 7.24 -14.59 7.93
CA CYS A 260 6.50 -13.93 9.01
C CYS A 260 4.97 -13.98 8.81
N SER A 261 4.50 -13.79 7.58
CA SER A 261 3.08 -13.66 7.20
C SER A 261 2.18 -14.86 7.51
N PRO A 262 2.64 -16.13 7.60
CA PRO A 262 1.80 -17.22 8.09
C PRO A 262 1.51 -17.15 9.60
N CYS A 263 2.31 -16.44 10.38
CA CYS A 263 2.16 -16.36 11.83
C CYS A 263 1.52 -15.04 12.27
N HIS A 264 1.91 -13.94 11.63
CA HIS A 264 1.40 -12.62 11.93
C HIS A 264 0.19 -12.30 11.07
N ASP A 265 -0.82 -11.68 11.69
CA ASP A 265 -1.99 -11.20 10.96
C ASP A 265 -1.60 -10.11 9.96
N ASP A 266 -2.38 -10.03 8.88
CA ASP A 266 -2.11 -9.10 7.79
C ASP A 266 -2.15 -7.64 8.26
N VAL A 267 -1.24 -6.84 7.70
CA VAL A 267 -1.14 -5.40 7.94
C VAL A 267 -1.34 -4.68 6.62
N SER A 268 -2.56 -4.22 6.39
CA SER A 268 -2.91 -3.46 5.20
C SER A 268 -2.40 -2.01 5.31
N HIS A 269 -1.26 -1.73 4.68
CA HIS A 269 -0.74 -0.38 4.47
C HIS A 269 -1.19 0.19 3.12
N LYS A 270 -2.41 0.75 3.10
CA LYS A 270 -2.99 1.36 1.89
C LYS A 270 -3.79 2.60 2.25
N TRP A 271 -3.79 3.57 1.34
CA TRP A 271 -4.70 4.70 1.42
C TRP A 271 -6.03 4.26 0.77
N GLY A 272 -7.14 4.27 1.52
CA GLY A 272 -8.43 3.84 0.99
C GLY A 272 -8.89 4.67 -0.21
N ASP A 273 -9.21 4.00 -1.32
CA ASP A 273 -9.67 4.61 -2.58
C ASP A 273 -11.07 5.25 -2.50
N GLU A 274 -11.83 5.02 -1.42
CA GLU A 274 -13.19 5.59 -1.26
C GLU A 274 -13.23 7.12 -1.27
N TYR A 275 -12.10 7.76 -0.98
CA TYR A 275 -11.97 9.22 -1.02
C TYR A 275 -11.50 9.73 -2.39
N ILE A 276 -10.66 9.01 -3.13
CA ILE A 276 -10.05 9.52 -4.37
C ILE A 276 -11.08 9.65 -5.52
N TYR A 277 -11.99 8.69 -5.67
CA TYR A 277 -12.98 8.71 -6.75
C TYR A 277 -14.05 9.81 -6.62
N ASN A 278 -14.14 10.47 -5.45
CA ASN A 278 -15.14 11.52 -5.20
C ASN A 278 -14.55 12.95 -5.19
N ILE A 279 -13.22 13.11 -5.33
CA ILE A 279 -12.52 14.37 -5.04
C ILE A 279 -12.02 15.10 -6.29
N LEU A 280 -11.92 14.44 -7.45
CA LEU A 280 -11.59 15.11 -8.71
C LEU A 280 -12.78 15.00 -9.68
N PRO A 281 -13.30 16.11 -10.25
CA PRO A 281 -14.03 15.98 -11.50
C PRO A 281 -13.09 15.28 -12.49
N GLU A 282 -13.61 14.32 -13.26
CA GLU A 282 -12.92 13.78 -14.43
C GLU A 282 -12.26 14.97 -15.13
N ARG A 283 -10.93 15.04 -15.10
CA ARG A 283 -10.24 15.96 -15.99
C ARG A 283 -10.66 15.49 -17.36
N ASP A 284 -11.35 16.33 -18.11
CA ASP A 284 -11.38 16.24 -19.56
C ASP A 284 -9.92 16.15 -20.01
N ILE A 285 -9.43 14.92 -20.18
CA ILE A 285 -8.24 14.64 -20.95
C ILE A 285 -8.69 14.79 -22.40
N ASP A 286 -8.99 16.03 -22.78
CA ASP A 286 -8.99 16.38 -24.18
C ASP A 286 -7.54 16.36 -24.61
N ASN A 287 -7.24 15.28 -25.32
CA ASN A 287 -5.93 14.83 -25.70
C ASN A 287 -5.40 15.78 -26.79
N LYS A 288 -4.80 16.92 -26.40
CA LYS A 288 -4.04 17.80 -27.29
C LYS A 288 -3.02 18.64 -26.52
N ASP A 289 -1.81 18.07 -26.46
CA ASP A 289 -0.54 18.76 -26.70
C ASP A 289 -0.20 19.99 -25.83
N LYS A 290 0.57 19.77 -24.75
CA LYS A 290 1.87 20.45 -24.46
C LYS A 290 2.43 20.09 -23.08
N GLY A 291 3.51 19.29 -23.08
CA GLY A 291 4.67 19.42 -22.19
C GLY A 291 4.46 19.48 -20.66
N LEU A 292 4.01 18.40 -20.03
CA LEU A 292 4.30 18.13 -18.61
C LEU A 292 4.88 16.71 -18.50
N LYS A 293 6.13 16.62 -18.01
CA LYS A 293 6.81 15.34 -17.77
C LYS A 293 6.04 14.57 -16.69
N LYS A 294 5.57 13.38 -17.08
CA LYS A 294 5.03 12.34 -16.20
C LYS A 294 6.09 12.03 -15.13
N VAL A 295 5.83 12.36 -13.87
CA VAL A 295 6.58 11.79 -12.75
C VAL A 295 6.04 10.38 -12.56
N SER A 296 6.86 9.38 -12.86
CA SER A 296 6.57 7.97 -12.65
C SER A 296 6.52 7.68 -11.16
N GLY A 297 5.31 7.71 -10.59
CA GLY A 297 5.01 7.22 -9.26
C GLY A 297 3.58 6.72 -9.27
N MET A 298 3.43 5.40 -9.14
CA MET A 298 2.17 4.66 -8.98
C MET A 298 1.16 4.81 -10.13
N ALA A 299 1.32 3.95 -11.14
CA ALA A 299 0.19 3.52 -11.95
C ALA A 299 -0.55 2.44 -11.16
N SER A 300 -1.75 2.75 -10.66
CA SER A 300 -2.76 1.72 -10.42
C SER A 300 -3.12 1.11 -11.77
N VAL A 301 -3.20 -0.22 -11.81
CA VAL A 301 -3.61 -0.98 -12.98
C VAL A 301 -5.08 -0.66 -13.26
N ALA A 302 -5.33 0.28 -14.16
CA ALA A 302 -6.65 0.46 -14.76
C ALA A 302 -6.87 -0.68 -15.76
N GLY A 303 -7.56 -1.73 -15.31
CA GLY A 303 -8.08 -2.75 -16.21
C GLY A 303 -9.08 -2.12 -17.17
N THR A 304 -8.76 -2.09 -18.46
CA THR A 304 -9.68 -1.73 -19.53
C THR A 304 -10.73 -2.84 -19.67
N GLY A 305 -11.90 -2.62 -19.07
CA GLY A 305 -13.10 -3.38 -19.34
C GLY A 305 -14.27 -2.41 -19.43
N ASP A 306 -14.85 -2.25 -20.63
CA ASP A 306 -16.07 -1.50 -20.85
C ASP A 306 -17.22 -2.17 -20.09
N VAL A 307 -17.47 -1.75 -18.85
CA VAL A 307 -18.70 -2.11 -18.13
C VAL A 307 -19.69 -0.97 -18.35
N ILE A 308 -20.57 -1.15 -19.33
CA ILE A 308 -21.79 -0.33 -19.46
C ILE A 308 -22.71 -0.70 -18.30
N ILE A 309 -22.61 0.03 -17.18
CA ILE A 309 -23.52 -0.14 -16.05
C ILE A 309 -24.73 0.77 -16.28
N ASN A 310 -25.87 0.14 -16.53
CA ASN A 310 -27.17 0.78 -16.74
C ASN A 310 -27.56 1.59 -15.49
N ALA A 311 -27.75 2.90 -15.63
CA ALA A 311 -27.92 3.87 -14.54
C ALA A 311 -29.26 3.82 -13.78
N LYS A 312 -29.95 2.67 -13.75
CA LYS A 312 -31.28 2.54 -13.14
C LYS A 312 -31.37 1.71 -11.86
N ASP A 313 -30.31 0.98 -11.46
CA ASP A 313 -30.37 0.09 -10.29
C ASP A 313 -29.42 0.46 -9.13
N LYS A 314 -28.93 1.71 -9.07
CA LYS A 314 -28.32 2.24 -7.83
C LYS A 314 -29.41 2.65 -6.84
N LYS A 315 -30.10 1.68 -6.27
CA LYS A 315 -30.79 1.87 -4.99
C LYS A 315 -29.69 2.11 -3.95
N HIS A 316 -29.50 3.36 -3.55
CA HIS A 316 -28.49 3.84 -2.61
C HIS A 316 -28.25 2.86 -1.45
N ILE A 317 -27.09 2.19 -1.45
CA ILE A 317 -26.56 1.43 -0.30
C ILE A 317 -25.98 2.39 0.78
N LEU A 318 -25.95 3.70 0.49
CA LEU A 318 -25.45 4.76 1.39
C LEU A 318 -26.51 5.30 2.36
N GLY A 319 -27.55 4.53 2.70
CA GLY A 319 -28.60 4.97 3.64
C GLY A 319 -28.21 4.90 5.12
N ASN A 320 -27.07 4.30 5.45
CA ASN A 320 -26.72 3.91 6.82
C ASN A 320 -25.42 4.50 7.36
N GLU A 321 -24.74 5.39 6.63
CA GLU A 321 -23.56 6.05 7.18
C GLU A 321 -23.99 7.09 8.23
N PRO A 322 -23.58 6.97 9.49
CA PRO A 322 -23.77 8.06 10.44
C PRO A 322 -23.03 9.28 9.88
N TYR A 323 -23.64 10.46 9.95
CA TYR A 323 -23.07 11.76 9.55
C TYR A 323 -23.02 12.10 8.04
N LEU A 324 -23.83 11.45 7.18
CA LEU A 324 -23.97 11.82 5.76
C LEU A 324 -24.23 13.32 5.53
N LEU A 325 -25.07 13.92 6.37
CA LEU A 325 -25.42 15.33 6.27
C LEU A 325 -24.20 16.24 6.45
N GLN A 326 -23.42 16.00 7.50
CA GLN A 326 -22.20 16.74 7.81
C GLN A 326 -21.19 16.62 6.68
N ARG A 327 -21.07 15.43 6.09
CA ARG A 327 -20.22 15.19 4.91
C ARG A 327 -20.68 15.99 3.69
N GLU A 328 -21.98 16.06 3.42
CA GLU A 328 -22.51 16.89 2.33
C GLU A 328 -22.22 18.37 2.54
N VAL A 329 -22.46 18.90 3.75
CA VAL A 329 -22.16 20.31 4.08
C VAL A 329 -20.66 20.59 3.94
N TYR A 330 -19.80 19.70 4.44
CA TYR A 330 -18.35 19.80 4.30
C TYR A 330 -17.90 19.79 2.82
N ALA A 331 -18.53 18.93 2.00
CA ALA A 331 -18.35 18.87 0.56
C ALA A 331 -18.98 20.04 -0.20
N GLY A 332 -19.65 20.97 0.50
CA GLY A 332 -20.30 22.14 -0.08
C GLY A 332 -21.57 21.82 -0.87
N ASN A 333 -22.29 20.79 -0.46
CA ASN A 333 -23.50 20.26 -1.07
C ASN A 333 -24.68 20.28 -0.10
N GLY A 334 -25.84 19.86 -0.59
CA GLY A 334 -27.03 19.61 0.22
C GLY A 334 -27.94 20.83 0.34
N GLY A 335 -27.42 22.05 0.22
CA GLY A 335 -28.21 23.28 0.24
C GLY A 335 -28.88 23.62 -1.09
N ARG A 336 -29.89 24.50 -1.05
CA ARG A 336 -30.68 24.93 -2.21
C ARG A 336 -30.31 26.33 -2.63
N GLY A 337 -30.07 26.48 -3.94
CA GLY A 337 -29.95 27.79 -4.59
C GLY A 337 -28.56 28.43 -4.56
N VAL A 338 -27.60 27.78 -3.92
CA VAL A 338 -26.18 28.13 -3.95
C VAL A 338 -25.44 27.01 -4.67
N GLU A 339 -24.50 27.38 -5.55
CA GLU A 339 -23.65 26.41 -6.25
C GLU A 339 -22.78 25.61 -5.28
N ARG A 340 -22.37 24.41 -5.73
CA ARG A 340 -21.49 23.54 -4.96
C ARG A 340 -20.19 24.28 -4.61
N SER A 341 -19.84 24.35 -3.33
CA SER A 341 -18.66 25.10 -2.85
C SER A 341 -17.94 24.31 -1.74
N PRO A 342 -17.15 23.28 -2.09
CA PRO A 342 -16.45 22.44 -1.11
C PRO A 342 -15.49 23.24 -0.24
N ASP A 343 -15.34 22.85 1.03
CA ASP A 343 -14.38 23.45 1.94
C ASP A 343 -12.92 23.15 1.49
N PRO A 344 -11.96 24.07 1.67
CA PRO A 344 -10.55 23.80 1.36
C PRO A 344 -9.97 22.58 2.09
N MET A 345 -10.38 22.30 3.33
CA MET A 345 -9.95 21.12 4.09
C MET A 345 -10.55 19.84 3.49
N TYR A 346 -11.80 19.90 3.02
CA TYR A 346 -12.42 18.80 2.28
C TYR A 346 -11.64 18.47 1.00
N LEU A 347 -11.27 19.50 0.22
CA LEU A 347 -10.45 19.34 -0.99
C LEU A 347 -9.04 18.84 -0.68
N SER A 348 -8.54 19.10 0.52
CA SER A 348 -7.25 18.63 1.03
C SER A 348 -7.34 17.26 1.72
N THR A 349 -8.45 16.54 1.52
CA THR A 349 -8.71 15.18 2.05
C THR A 349 -8.67 15.08 3.58
N VAL A 350 -8.86 16.18 4.30
CA VAL A 350 -8.97 16.19 5.77
C VAL A 350 -10.30 15.54 6.16
N ASN A 351 -10.27 14.45 6.93
CA ASN A 351 -11.47 13.71 7.31
C ASN A 351 -12.00 14.10 8.71
N CYS A 352 -13.11 13.51 9.12
CA CYS A 352 -13.76 13.82 10.39
C CYS A 352 -12.85 13.57 11.62
N THR A 353 -12.01 12.53 11.59
CA THR A 353 -11.14 12.16 12.71
C THR A 353 -9.94 13.11 12.87
N ALA A 354 -9.74 14.04 11.94
CA ALA A 354 -8.79 15.14 12.11
C ALA A 354 -9.19 16.04 13.27
N CYS A 355 -10.49 16.35 13.40
CA CYS A 355 -11.04 17.23 14.43
C CYS A 355 -11.70 16.45 15.58
N HIS A 356 -12.42 15.38 15.26
CA HIS A 356 -13.18 14.57 16.23
C HIS A 356 -12.33 13.39 16.71
N LYS A 357 -11.60 13.59 17.81
CA LYS A 357 -10.70 12.55 18.38
C LYS A 357 -11.41 11.61 19.34
N ASP A 358 -12.45 12.10 20.01
CA ASP A 358 -13.15 11.38 21.06
C ASP A 358 -14.44 10.74 20.55
N LYS A 359 -14.89 9.68 21.26
CA LYS A 359 -16.11 8.94 20.92
C LYS A 359 -17.39 9.76 21.07
N ASP A 360 -17.34 10.86 21.80
CA ASP A 360 -18.44 11.81 21.96
C ASP A 360 -18.50 12.84 20.81
N LEU A 361 -17.55 12.79 19.88
CA LEU A 361 -17.38 13.73 18.78
C LEU A 361 -17.22 15.19 19.25
N ALA A 362 -16.83 15.42 20.49
CA ALA A 362 -16.42 16.74 20.93
C ALA A 362 -15.11 17.12 20.21
N VAL A 363 -14.95 18.42 19.98
CA VAL A 363 -13.74 18.98 19.37
C VAL A 363 -13.13 19.96 20.36
N ASP A 364 -11.91 19.66 20.82
CA ASP A 364 -11.08 20.64 21.52
C ASP A 364 -10.60 21.67 20.49
N PRO A 365 -10.91 22.98 20.64
CA PRO A 365 -10.48 24.00 19.70
C PRO A 365 -8.96 24.07 19.48
N MET A 366 -8.17 23.57 20.42
CA MET A 366 -6.72 23.52 20.29
C MET A 366 -6.27 22.61 19.12
N ILE A 367 -7.12 21.68 18.66
CA ILE A 367 -6.82 20.80 17.51
C ILE A 367 -6.50 21.60 16.24
N CYS A 368 -7.14 22.75 16.06
CA CYS A 368 -6.94 23.63 14.90
C CYS A 368 -5.49 24.09 14.79
N ASN A 369 -4.83 24.35 15.94
CA ASN A 369 -3.45 24.80 16.00
C ASN A 369 -2.44 23.69 15.67
N THR A 370 -2.88 22.44 15.52
CA THR A 370 -2.02 21.34 15.05
C THR A 370 -1.64 21.53 13.59
N CYS A 371 -2.52 22.12 12.79
CA CYS A 371 -2.31 22.35 11.36
C CYS A 371 -2.19 23.84 11.01
N HIS A 372 -2.80 24.72 11.81
CA HIS A 372 -2.81 26.15 11.59
C HIS A 372 -1.95 26.92 12.59
N GLU A 373 -1.65 28.18 12.28
CA GLU A 373 -0.89 29.06 13.17
C GLU A 373 -1.66 29.36 14.47
N LYS A 374 -0.94 29.72 15.52
CA LYS A 374 -1.52 30.02 16.84
C LYS A 374 -2.61 31.10 16.74
N GLY A 375 -3.77 30.83 17.35
CA GLY A 375 -4.93 31.72 17.36
C GLY A 375 -6.13 31.16 16.61
N PHE A 376 -5.94 30.11 15.79
CA PHE A 376 -7.02 29.42 15.11
C PHE A 376 -7.95 28.66 16.07
N ASP A 377 -7.50 28.36 17.28
CA ASP A 377 -8.33 27.87 18.38
C ASP A 377 -9.53 28.77 18.70
N LYS A 378 -9.40 30.09 18.49
CA LYS A 378 -10.49 31.05 18.72
C LYS A 378 -11.49 31.12 17.57
N THR A 379 -11.01 30.83 16.36
CA THR A 379 -11.81 30.96 15.13
C THR A 379 -13.05 30.07 15.16
N MET A 380 -12.98 28.90 15.80
CA MET A 380 -14.15 28.03 15.94
C MET A 380 -15.28 28.71 16.71
N ALA A 381 -14.99 29.31 17.86
CA ALA A 381 -16.01 29.97 18.69
C ALA A 381 -16.60 31.19 17.96
N GLU A 382 -15.73 32.01 17.36
CA GLU A 382 -16.11 33.20 16.58
C GLU A 382 -17.02 32.85 15.40
N GLN A 383 -16.71 31.77 14.67
CA GLN A 383 -17.54 31.29 13.56
C GLN A 383 -18.92 30.83 14.03
N LYS A 384 -18.98 30.04 15.11
CA LYS A 384 -20.26 29.57 15.66
C LYS A 384 -21.13 30.72 16.12
N GLU A 385 -20.57 31.70 16.83
CA GLU A 385 -21.29 32.89 17.28
C GLU A 385 -21.84 33.68 16.08
N TYR A 386 -21.00 33.91 15.07
CA TYR A 386 -21.39 34.63 13.85
C TYR A 386 -22.52 33.93 13.09
N ILE A 387 -22.42 32.62 12.86
CA ILE A 387 -23.47 31.85 12.16
C ILE A 387 -24.75 31.77 12.98
N THR A 388 -24.66 31.64 14.30
CA THR A 388 -25.84 31.64 15.18
C THR A 388 -26.61 32.95 15.02
N SER A 389 -25.93 34.10 15.06
CA SER A 389 -26.57 35.41 14.85
C SER A 389 -27.24 35.55 13.47
N MET A 390 -26.62 34.99 12.42
CA MET A 390 -27.22 34.97 11.08
C MET A 390 -28.46 34.06 11.01
N LEU A 391 -28.43 32.91 11.68
CA LEU A 391 -29.58 32.00 11.76
C LEU A 391 -30.74 32.61 12.54
N ASP A 392 -30.47 33.32 13.64
CA ASP A 392 -31.49 34.04 14.40
C ASP A 392 -32.21 35.06 13.51
N SER A 393 -31.43 35.83 12.74
CA SER A 393 -31.98 36.80 11.78
C SER A 393 -32.84 36.13 10.70
N LEU A 394 -32.39 34.99 10.15
CA LEU A 394 -33.15 34.22 9.17
C LEU A 394 -34.43 33.62 9.77
N SER A 395 -34.38 33.15 11.03
CA SER A 395 -35.55 32.62 11.75
C SER A 395 -36.63 33.67 11.96
N ASP A 396 -36.24 34.89 12.34
CA ASP A 396 -37.15 36.02 12.47
C ASP A 396 -37.79 36.38 11.13
N LEU A 397 -36.99 36.45 10.06
CA LEU A 397 -37.47 36.73 8.71
C LEU A 397 -38.42 35.64 8.18
N LEU A 398 -38.14 34.36 8.43
CA LEU A 398 -39.03 33.26 8.07
C LEU A 398 -40.41 33.41 8.73
N THR A 399 -40.42 33.80 10.01
CA THR A 399 -41.67 34.00 10.77
C THR A 399 -42.46 35.20 10.25
N GLU A 400 -41.79 36.28 9.89
CA GLU A 400 -42.43 37.49 9.37
C GLU A 400 -42.93 37.30 7.93
N SER A 401 -42.11 36.70 7.06
CA SER A 401 -42.46 36.39 5.66
C SER A 401 -43.72 35.52 5.54
N GLN A 402 -43.88 34.57 6.46
CA GLN A 402 -45.06 33.72 6.53
C GLN A 402 -46.34 34.50 6.87
N LYS A 403 -46.23 35.56 7.71
CA LYS A 403 -47.36 36.45 8.01
C LYS A 403 -47.67 37.40 6.85
N GLN A 404 -46.64 37.83 6.12
CA GLN A 404 -46.75 38.77 5.00
C GLN A 404 -47.22 38.13 3.70
N GLY A 405 -47.35 36.80 3.65
CA GLY A 405 -47.85 36.07 2.48
C GLY A 405 -46.84 35.94 1.35
N VAL A 406 -45.54 35.93 1.67
CA VAL A 406 -44.46 35.60 0.72
C VAL A 406 -44.74 34.20 0.13
N PRO A 407 -44.48 33.96 -1.18
CA PRO A 407 -44.75 32.67 -1.80
C PRO A 407 -44.12 31.50 -1.04
N GLU A 408 -44.91 30.46 -0.78
CA GLU A 408 -44.47 29.28 -0.01
C GLU A 408 -43.21 28.63 -0.61
N SER A 409 -43.07 28.66 -1.95
CA SER A 409 -41.88 28.14 -2.63
C SER A 409 -40.57 28.83 -2.21
N LEU A 410 -40.61 30.11 -1.83
CA LEU A 410 -39.44 30.85 -1.34
C LEU A 410 -39.17 30.55 0.14
N ILE A 411 -40.24 30.48 0.94
CA ILE A 411 -40.18 30.08 2.36
C ILE A 411 -39.62 28.66 2.50
N ASP A 412 -40.05 27.73 1.65
CA ASP A 412 -39.60 26.34 1.65
C ASP A 412 -38.09 26.21 1.37
N VAL A 413 -37.54 27.03 0.47
CA VAL A 413 -36.10 27.03 0.18
C VAL A 413 -35.31 27.55 1.38
N ALA A 414 -35.74 28.68 1.95
CA ALA A 414 -35.07 29.28 3.10
C ALA A 414 -35.17 28.39 4.35
N ARG A 415 -36.34 27.78 4.61
CA ARG A 415 -36.56 26.83 5.71
C ARG A 415 -35.70 25.58 5.54
N TYR A 416 -35.61 25.05 4.32
CA TYR A 416 -34.78 23.89 4.04
C TYR A 416 -33.29 24.18 4.32
N ASN A 417 -32.77 25.34 3.89
CA ASN A 417 -31.40 25.74 4.17
C ASN A 417 -31.16 25.96 5.67
N TYR A 418 -32.09 26.61 6.37
CA TYR A 418 -32.04 26.76 7.83
C TYR A 418 -31.95 25.39 8.53
N ASP A 419 -32.86 24.47 8.19
CA ASP A 419 -32.91 23.12 8.78
C ASP A 419 -31.65 22.32 8.48
N LEU A 420 -31.08 22.45 7.28
CA LEU A 420 -29.82 21.81 6.90
C LEU A 420 -28.70 22.22 7.86
N ILE A 421 -28.54 23.52 8.12
CA ILE A 421 -27.46 24.06 8.94
C ILE A 421 -27.67 23.70 10.42
N VAL A 422 -28.91 23.76 10.91
CA VAL A 422 -29.24 23.36 12.29
C VAL A 422 -28.98 21.87 12.51
N LYS A 423 -29.35 21.01 11.54
CA LYS A 423 -29.12 19.56 11.63
C LYS A 423 -27.65 19.17 11.44
N ASP A 424 -26.90 19.93 10.66
CA ASP A 424 -25.44 19.78 10.58
C ASP A 424 -24.79 19.98 11.96
N GLY A 425 -25.26 20.97 12.71
CA GLY A 425 -24.91 21.18 14.12
C GLY A 425 -23.50 21.74 14.34
N SER A 426 -22.70 21.93 13.29
CA SER A 426 -21.37 22.54 13.39
C SER A 426 -21.43 24.07 13.45
N PHE A 427 -22.56 24.65 13.04
CA PHE A 427 -22.76 26.11 12.91
C PHE A 427 -21.67 26.76 12.05
N GLY A 428 -21.38 26.15 10.90
CA GLY A 428 -20.43 26.67 9.92
C GLY A 428 -19.00 26.19 10.08
N VAL A 429 -18.65 25.44 11.13
CA VAL A 429 -17.28 24.89 11.27
C VAL A 429 -16.96 23.89 10.16
N HIS A 430 -17.93 23.09 9.71
CA HIS A 430 -17.69 22.16 8.60
C HIS A 430 -17.46 22.87 7.27
N ASN A 431 -18.11 24.02 6.99
CA ASN A 431 -17.88 24.80 5.77
C ASN A 431 -18.43 26.22 5.91
N ILE A 432 -17.60 27.14 6.43
CA ILE A 432 -18.06 28.48 6.81
C ILE A 432 -18.52 29.30 5.60
N LYS A 433 -17.85 29.14 4.45
CA LYS A 433 -18.19 29.89 3.24
C LYS A 433 -19.56 29.45 2.71
N TYR A 434 -19.74 28.14 2.52
CA TYR A 434 -20.98 27.60 1.97
C TYR A 434 -22.19 27.90 2.86
N VAL A 435 -22.03 27.74 4.19
CA VAL A 435 -23.10 28.06 5.14
C VAL A 435 -23.49 29.54 5.10
N LYS A 436 -22.52 30.46 5.02
CA LYS A 436 -22.81 31.89 4.86
C LYS A 436 -23.56 32.18 3.57
N ASP A 437 -23.14 31.59 2.46
CA ASP A 437 -23.77 31.80 1.17
C ASP A 437 -25.22 31.29 1.16
N LEU A 438 -25.49 30.15 1.80
CA LEU A 438 -26.85 29.61 1.97
C LEU A 438 -27.76 30.53 2.80
N ILE A 439 -27.26 31.06 3.91
CA ILE A 439 -28.05 31.97 4.75
C ILE A 439 -28.31 33.28 4.01
N ASN A 440 -27.29 33.88 3.41
CA ASN A 440 -27.42 35.12 2.64
C ASN A 440 -28.40 34.97 1.48
N TYR A 441 -28.31 33.88 0.71
CA TYR A 441 -29.23 33.57 -0.37
C TYR A 441 -30.69 33.44 0.12
N SER A 442 -30.87 32.84 1.30
CA SER A 442 -32.18 32.63 1.91
C SER A 442 -32.78 33.96 2.40
N ILE A 443 -31.99 34.81 3.05
CA ILE A 443 -32.39 36.15 3.49
C ILE A 443 -32.80 37.02 2.29
N GLN A 444 -31.96 37.08 1.24
CA GLN A 444 -32.23 37.88 0.03
C GLN A 444 -33.49 37.47 -0.73
N ARG A 445 -34.03 36.28 -0.49
CA ARG A 445 -35.28 35.80 -1.10
C ARG A 445 -36.53 36.10 -0.28
N LEU A 446 -36.34 36.39 1.01
CA LEU A 446 -37.42 36.66 1.95
C LEU A 446 -37.64 38.17 2.16
N GLU A 447 -36.59 38.98 1.97
CA GLU A 447 -36.69 40.44 1.75
C GLU A 447 -37.31 40.77 0.38
#